data_AF-A0A1E3J4K4-F1
#
_entry.id   AF-A0A1E3J4K4-F1
#
_cell.length_a   1.000
_cell.length_b   1.000
_cell.length_c   1.000
_cell.angle_alpha   90.00
_cell.angle_beta   90.00
_cell.angle_gamma   90.00
#
_symmetry.space_group_name_H-M   'P 1'
#
loop_
_entity.id
_entity.type
_entity.pdbx_description
1 polymer ?
#
loop_
_entity_poly.entity_id
_entity_poly.type
_entity_poly.pdbx_seq_one_letter_code
_entity_poly.pdbx_strand_id
1 'polypeptide(L)'
;MAQGIPDIERPWYRKGQYCFSMVSLFCYIVIYLTNGFAVFLKGNWSTSNFIFAYASLLFFLVPWVGYKIVRRGWLTPLEEVDLYAGRTKEQLDSNDDVEMEPVTKGQKFNKWLWG
;
A
#
# COMPACT_ATOMS: atom_id res chain seq x y z
N MET A 1 -9.08 1.65 17.23
CA MET A 1 -7.99 0.91 16.56
C MET A 1 -8.09 -0.51 17.04
N ALA A 2 -8.16 -1.51 16.15
CA ALA A 2 -8.60 -2.87 16.49
C ALA A 2 -7.91 -3.54 17.69
N GLN A 3 -6.68 -3.13 18.03
CA GLN A 3 -5.87 -3.70 19.13
C GLN A 3 -5.66 -2.73 20.31
N GLY A 4 -6.32 -1.57 20.33
CA GLY A 4 -6.14 -0.57 21.39
C GLY A 4 -4.78 0.16 21.42
N ILE A 5 -3.83 -0.23 20.56
CA ILE A 5 -2.48 0.37 20.46
C ILE A 5 -2.57 1.79 19.86
N PRO A 6 -1.90 2.80 20.47
CA PRO A 6 -1.85 4.16 19.93
C PRO A 6 -1.16 4.21 18.56
N ASP A 7 -1.64 5.06 17.63
CA ASP A 7 -1.14 5.13 16.24
C ASP A 7 0.39 5.37 16.17
N ILE A 8 0.94 6.12 17.12
CA ILE A 8 2.36 6.48 17.19
C ILE A 8 3.29 5.28 17.48
N GLU A 9 2.77 4.21 18.07
CA GLU A 9 3.55 3.03 18.44
C GLU A 9 3.61 2.01 17.28
N ARG A 10 2.89 2.29 16.19
CA ARG A 10 2.87 1.40 15.04
C ARG A 10 4.22 1.38 14.31
N PRO A 11 4.62 0.22 13.77
CA PRO A 11 5.75 0.16 12.85
C PRO A 11 5.58 1.17 11.71
N TRP A 12 6.65 1.92 11.41
CA TRP A 12 6.73 2.81 10.25
C TRP A 12 5.67 3.91 10.23
N TYR A 13 5.21 4.34 11.41
CA TYR A 13 4.21 5.39 11.53
C TYR A 13 4.67 6.72 10.90
N ARG A 14 3.87 7.26 9.99
CA ARG A 14 4.02 8.63 9.47
C ARG A 14 2.76 9.46 9.72
N LYS A 15 2.94 10.72 10.12
CA LYS A 15 1.81 11.66 10.30
C LYS A 15 0.99 11.76 9.01
N GLY A 16 -0.31 11.48 9.11
CA GLY A 16 -1.26 11.53 7.98
C GLY A 16 -1.25 10.31 7.05
N GLN A 17 -0.46 9.27 7.32
CA GLN A 17 -0.34 8.07 6.48
C GLN A 17 -1.70 7.45 6.13
N TYR A 18 -2.61 7.30 7.09
CA TYR A 18 -3.93 6.72 6.86
C TYR A 18 -4.75 7.48 5.80
N CYS A 19 -4.78 8.81 5.89
CA CYS A 19 -5.49 9.64 4.92
C CYS A 19 -4.87 9.50 3.52
N PHE A 20 -3.54 9.61 3.43
CA PHE A 20 -2.83 9.44 2.15
C PHE A 20 -3.00 8.03 1.56
N SER A 21 -3.02 6.98 2.37
CA SER A 21 -3.28 5.61 1.92
C SER A 21 -4.70 5.45 1.35
N MET A 22 -5.72 6.03 2.00
CA MET A 22 -7.10 5.96 1.46
C MET A 22 -7.25 6.77 0.16
N VAL A 23 -6.68 7.98 0.12
CA VAL A 23 -6.73 8.83 -1.08
C VAL A 23 -5.99 8.18 -2.25
N SER A 24 -4.77 7.68 -2.02
CA SER A 24 -4.00 6.99 -3.06
C SER A 24 -4.72 5.74 -3.57
N LEU A 25 -5.29 4.92 -2.69
CA LEU A 25 -6.10 3.76 -3.08
C LEU A 25 -7.26 4.16 -4.01
N PHE A 26 -8.01 5.21 -3.64
CA PHE A 26 -9.10 5.72 -4.46
C PHE A 26 -8.60 6.21 -5.83
N CYS A 27 -7.53 7.00 -5.85
CA CYS A 27 -6.92 7.49 -7.09
C CYS A 27 -6.46 6.35 -8.00
N TYR A 28 -5.81 5.31 -7.46
CA TYR A 28 -5.40 4.15 -8.24
C TYR A 28 -6.59 3.42 -8.85
N ILE A 29 -7.67 3.21 -8.10
CA ILE A 29 -8.90 2.60 -8.63
C ILE A 29 -9.43 3.41 -9.82
N VAL A 30 -9.51 4.73 -9.69
CA VAL A 30 -9.97 5.61 -10.78
C VAL A 30 -9.04 5.50 -11.99
N ILE A 31 -7.72 5.57 -11.80
CA ILE A 31 -6.73 5.45 -12.89
C ILE A 31 -6.84 4.10 -13.60
N TYR A 32 -7.03 3.00 -12.86
CA TYR A 32 -7.20 1.68 -13.45
C TYR A 32 -8.49 1.57 -14.27
N LEU A 33 -9.59 2.16 -13.79
CA LEU A 33 -10.86 2.17 -14.52
C LEU A 33 -10.78 3.03 -15.78
N THR A 34 -10.10 4.19 -15.73
CA THR A 34 -9.98 5.10 -16.87
C THR A 34 -8.93 4.66 -17.89
N ASN A 35 -7.95 3.83 -17.51
CA ASN A 35 -6.86 3.37 -18.40
C ASN A 35 -7.38 2.70 -19.69
N GLY A 36 -8.43 1.88 -19.57
CA GLY A 36 -9.02 1.14 -20.68
C GLY A 36 -10.36 1.69 -21.19
N PHE A 37 -10.73 2.93 -20.81
CA PHE A 37 -12.06 3.49 -21.12
C PHE A 37 -12.39 3.48 -22.62
N ALA A 38 -11.38 3.65 -23.49
CA ALA A 38 -11.55 3.63 -24.94
C ALA A 38 -12.13 2.30 -25.48
N VAL A 39 -11.91 1.19 -24.77
CA VAL A 39 -12.46 -0.13 -25.14
C VAL A 39 -13.99 -0.16 -25.02
N PHE A 40 -14.57 0.64 -24.13
CA PHE A 40 -16.02 0.74 -23.93
C PHE A 40 -16.70 1.74 -24.87
N LEU A 41 -15.94 2.48 -25.69
CA LEU A 41 -16.50 3.38 -26.70
C LEU A 41 -17.06 2.59 -27.89
N LYS A 42 -18.25 2.97 -28.34
CA LYS A 42 -18.96 2.33 -29.44
C LYS A 42 -18.08 2.36 -30.71
N GLY A 43 -17.74 1.18 -31.25
CA GLY A 43 -16.92 1.02 -32.46
C GLY A 43 -15.44 0.68 -32.22
N ASN A 44 -14.93 0.73 -30.98
CA ASN A 44 -13.54 0.39 -30.64
C ASN A 44 -13.39 -0.94 -29.86
N TRP A 45 -14.46 -1.75 -29.84
CA TRP A 45 -14.45 -3.03 -29.13
C TRP A 45 -13.52 -4.03 -29.83
N SER A 46 -12.42 -4.35 -29.17
CA SER A 46 -11.48 -5.41 -29.57
C SER A 46 -11.05 -6.18 -28.34
N THR A 47 -11.23 -7.50 -28.36
CA THR A 47 -10.83 -8.40 -27.27
C THR A 47 -9.34 -8.28 -26.97
N SER A 48 -8.49 -8.08 -27.99
CA SER A 48 -7.06 -7.83 -27.78
C SER A 48 -6.82 -6.56 -26.98
N ASN A 49 -7.46 -5.44 -27.34
CA ASN A 49 -7.28 -4.16 -26.64
C ASN A 49 -7.77 -4.24 -25.19
N PHE A 50 -8.86 -4.97 -24.93
CA PHE A 50 -9.35 -5.22 -23.57
C PHE A 50 -8.32 -5.99 -22.74
N ILE A 51 -7.83 -7.12 -23.25
CA ILE A 51 -6.88 -7.96 -22.52
C ILE A 51 -5.57 -7.22 -22.27
N PHE A 52 -5.04 -6.47 -23.25
CA PHE A 52 -3.82 -5.68 -23.06
C PHE A 52 -4.00 -4.52 -22.07
N ALA A 53 -5.11 -3.78 -22.13
CA ALA A 53 -5.37 -2.67 -21.20
C ALA A 53 -5.54 -3.14 -19.74
N TYR A 54 -6.08 -4.35 -19.52
CA TYR A 54 -6.35 -4.90 -18.19
C TYR A 54 -5.46 -6.09 -17.82
N ALA A 55 -4.43 -6.40 -18.61
CA ALA A 55 -3.53 -7.53 -18.36
C ALA A 55 -2.89 -7.44 -16.97
N SER A 56 -2.39 -6.26 -16.60
CA SER A 56 -1.75 -6.03 -15.30
C SER A 56 -2.69 -6.29 -14.13
N LEU A 57 -3.96 -5.90 -14.25
CA LEU A 57 -4.98 -6.17 -13.24
C LEU A 57 -5.25 -7.68 -13.12
N LEU A 58 -5.33 -8.37 -14.25
CA LEU A 58 -5.52 -9.82 -14.30
C LEU A 58 -4.34 -10.57 -13.67
N PHE A 59 -3.10 -10.16 -13.98
CA PHE A 59 -1.88 -10.71 -13.39
C PHE A 59 -1.77 -10.47 -11.88
N PHE A 60 -2.38 -9.42 -11.34
CA PHE A 60 -2.44 -9.20 -9.90
C PHE A 60 -3.55 -10.01 -9.24
N LEU A 61 -4.77 -9.97 -9.80
CA LEU A 61 -5.94 -10.61 -9.21
C LEU A 61 -5.90 -12.13 -9.31
N VAL A 62 -5.46 -12.72 -10.43
CA VAL A 62 -5.51 -14.17 -10.63
C VAL A 62 -4.64 -14.93 -9.62
N PRO A 63 -3.34 -14.58 -9.42
CA PRO A 63 -2.53 -15.24 -8.40
C PRO A 63 -3.02 -14.95 -6.99
N TRP A 64 -3.53 -13.74 -6.72
CA TRP A 64 -4.04 -13.38 -5.40
C TRP A 64 -5.29 -14.17 -5.03
N VAL A 65 -6.29 -14.22 -5.93
CA VAL A 65 -7.51 -15.03 -5.76
C VAL A 65 -7.15 -16.51 -5.74
N GLY A 66 -6.26 -16.96 -6.64
CA GLY A 66 -5.80 -18.34 -6.70
C GLY A 66 -5.16 -18.80 -5.38
N TYR A 67 -4.25 -17.99 -4.84
CA TYR A 67 -3.64 -18.23 -3.53
C TYR A 67 -4.70 -18.27 -2.42
N LYS A 68 -5.69 -17.36 -2.43
CA LYS A 68 -6.77 -17.35 -1.43
C LYS A 68 -7.66 -18.59 -1.51
N ILE A 69 -7.98 -19.06 -2.72
CA ILE A 69 -8.77 -20.29 -2.92
C ILE A 69 -7.99 -21.51 -2.43
N VAL A 70 -6.70 -21.63 -2.78
CA VAL A 70 -5.85 -22.78 -2.41
C VAL A 70 -5.58 -22.82 -0.91
N ARG A 71 -5.21 -21.70 -0.27
CA ARG A 71 -4.89 -21.67 1.16
C ARG A 71 -6.11 -21.59 2.08
N ARG A 72 -7.32 -21.32 1.56
CA ARG A 72 -8.57 -21.16 2.36
C ARG A 72 -8.48 -20.24 3.59
N GLY A 73 -7.42 -19.46 3.74
CA GLY A 73 -7.27 -18.49 4.82
C GLY A 73 -8.06 -17.24 4.46
N TRP A 74 -9.14 -16.94 5.17
CA TRP A 74 -9.82 -15.64 5.06
C TRP A 74 -8.88 -14.52 5.52
N LEU A 75 -9.28 -13.27 5.29
CA LEU A 75 -8.50 -12.11 5.73
C LEU A 75 -8.31 -12.25 7.25
N THR A 76 -7.06 -12.24 7.74
CA THR A 76 -6.78 -12.28 9.17
C THR A 76 -7.49 -11.08 9.81
N PRO A 77 -8.29 -11.30 10.87
CA PRO A 77 -8.95 -10.19 11.55
C PRO A 77 -7.89 -9.22 12.06
N LEU A 78 -8.18 -7.92 11.97
CA LEU A 78 -7.23 -6.86 12.32
C LEU A 78 -6.71 -6.96 13.77
N GLU A 79 -7.45 -7.63 14.65
CA GLU A 79 -7.06 -7.87 16.04
C GLU A 79 -5.97 -8.95 16.18
N GLU A 80 -5.91 -9.94 15.27
CA GLU A 80 -4.93 -11.03 15.29
C GLU A 80 -3.66 -10.72 14.47
N VAL A 81 -3.62 -9.55 13.80
CA VAL A 81 -2.44 -9.15 13.00
C VAL A 81 -1.29 -8.78 13.93
N ASP A 82 -0.23 -9.57 13.92
CA ASP A 82 0.96 -9.28 14.73
C ASP A 82 1.69 -8.03 14.22
N LEU A 83 1.53 -6.90 14.92
CA LEU A 83 2.22 -5.63 14.63
C LEU A 83 3.68 -5.62 15.11
N TYR A 84 4.11 -6.64 15.86
CA TYR A 84 5.47 -6.77 16.38
C TYR A 84 6.25 -7.88 15.67
N ALA A 85 5.62 -8.64 14.76
CA ALA A 85 6.26 -9.68 13.97
C ALA A 85 7.53 -9.18 13.27
N GLY A 86 8.67 -9.73 13.66
CA GLY A 86 9.98 -9.43 13.06
C GLY A 86 10.77 -8.29 13.72
N ARG A 87 10.31 -7.72 14.85
CA ARG A 87 11.10 -6.78 15.66
C ARG A 87 11.41 -7.39 17.03
N THR A 88 12.69 -7.42 17.40
CA THR A 88 13.12 -7.79 18.76
C THR A 88 12.75 -6.65 19.72
N LYS A 89 12.44 -6.94 20.99
CA LYS A 89 12.20 -5.92 22.04
C LYS A 89 13.30 -4.86 22.08
N GLU A 90 14.54 -5.25 21.82
CA GLU A 90 15.69 -4.36 21.70
C GLU A 90 15.51 -3.27 20.61
N GLN A 91 14.90 -3.59 19.46
CA GLN A 91 14.61 -2.62 18.39
C GLN A 91 13.41 -1.71 18.68
N LEU A 92 12.57 -2.09 19.65
CA LEU A 92 11.45 -1.27 20.10
C LEU A 92 11.91 -0.23 21.14
N ASP A 93 12.94 -0.58 21.93
CA ASP A 93 13.54 0.28 22.96
C ASP A 93 14.70 1.14 22.43
N SER A 94 15.46 0.65 21.42
CA SER A 94 16.46 1.46 20.75
C SER A 94 15.76 2.46 19.82
N ASN A 95 15.89 3.74 20.10
CA ASN A 95 15.43 4.86 19.28
C ASN A 95 16.18 4.98 17.92
N ASP A 96 16.70 3.88 17.38
CA ASP A 96 17.64 3.83 16.25
C ASP A 96 16.95 3.94 14.87
N ASP A 97 15.63 3.80 14.81
CA ASP A 97 14.79 4.01 13.62
C ASP A 97 14.24 5.45 13.51
N VAL A 98 14.57 6.33 14.45
CA VAL A 98 14.35 7.77 14.30
C VAL A 98 15.46 8.34 13.43
N GLU A 99 15.22 8.41 12.11
CA GLU A 99 16.02 9.21 11.20
C GLU A 99 16.36 10.56 11.87
N MET A 100 17.65 10.80 12.13
CA MET A 100 18.11 12.04 12.76
C MET A 100 17.47 13.23 12.04
N GLU A 101 16.64 14.00 12.76
CA GLU A 101 15.95 15.11 12.13
C GLU A 101 16.99 16.06 11.54
N PRO A 102 16.87 16.43 10.24
CA PRO A 102 17.88 17.25 9.59
C PRO A 102 17.93 18.61 10.27
N VAL A 103 19.01 18.85 11.03
CA VAL A 103 19.21 20.10 11.78
C VAL A 103 19.58 21.26 10.83
N THR A 104 20.22 20.95 9.70
CA THR A 104 20.73 21.95 8.74
C THR A 104 19.81 22.14 7.53
N LYS A 105 19.71 23.37 7.00
CA LYS A 105 18.91 23.67 5.79
C LYS A 105 19.30 22.80 4.57
N GLY A 106 20.59 22.52 4.39
CA GLY A 106 21.07 21.63 3.32
C GLY A 106 20.64 20.17 3.52
N GLN A 107 20.66 19.67 4.75
CA GLN A 107 20.17 18.34 5.08
C GLN A 107 18.64 18.25 4.89
N LYS A 108 17.89 19.32 5.21
CA LYS A 108 16.45 19.40 4.94
C LYS A 108 16.15 19.36 3.44
N PHE A 109 16.93 20.07 2.63
CA PHE A 109 16.80 20.02 1.18
C PHE A 109 17.14 18.64 0.61
N ASN A 110 18.23 18.03 1.07
CA ASN A 110 18.64 16.71 0.61
C ASN A 110 17.63 15.61 1.03
N LYS A 111 17.10 15.70 2.25
CA LYS A 111 16.02 14.84 2.73
C LYS A 111 14.73 15.03 1.93
N TRP A 112 14.39 16.25 1.55
CA TRP A 112 13.25 16.50 0.65
C TRP A 112 13.48 15.92 -0.76
N LEU A 113 14.71 16.00 -1.29
CA LEU A 113 15.04 15.52 -2.63
C LEU A 113 15.04 13.99 -2.73
N TRP A 114 15.50 13.30 -1.67
CA TRP A 114 15.76 11.85 -1.70
C TRP A 114 14.89 11.00 -0.76
N GLY A 115 14.10 11.63 0.12
CA GLY A 115 13.31 10.93 1.15
C GLY A 115 14.10 10.73 2.44
#